data_AF-A0A256Z8V6-F1
#
_entry.id   AF-A0A256Z8V6-F1
#
_cell.length_a   1.000
_cell.length_b   1.000
_cell.length_c   1.000
_cell.angle_alpha   90.00
_cell.angle_beta   90.00
_cell.angle_gamma   90.00
#
_symmetry.space_group_name_H-M   'P 1'
#
loop_
_entity.id
_entity.type
_entity.pdbx_description
1 polymer ?
#
loop_
_entity_poly.entity_id
_entity_poly.type
_entity_poly.pdbx_seq_one_letter_code
_entity_poly.pdbx_strand_id
1 'polypeptide(L)'
;MASNEEYLVDVVKKASELANMTLLEVKSWRLSEEKGGVSVIALVVESHIAIHTWVNYRYATVDVYTCGEKSDPWKAFNYIVEKLRPKT
;
A
#
# COMPACT_ATOMS: atom_id res chain seq x y z
N MET A 1 0.10 7.63 11.06
CA MET A 1 0.01 6.40 10.24
C MET A 1 0.12 6.74 8.76
N ALA A 2 -0.89 7.39 8.15
CA ALA A 2 -0.86 7.74 6.72
C ALA A 2 0.25 8.73 6.27
N SER A 3 0.92 9.41 7.20
CA SER A 3 2.08 10.31 6.93
C SER A 3 3.44 9.69 7.24
N ASN A 4 3.46 8.46 7.78
CA ASN A 4 4.69 7.76 8.14
C ASN A 4 5.09 6.83 6.98
N GLU A 5 6.17 7.19 6.30
CA GLU A 5 6.68 6.50 5.12
C GLU A 5 7.15 5.09 5.43
N GLU A 6 8.03 4.91 6.43
CA GLU A 6 8.54 3.60 6.84
C GLU A 6 7.39 2.66 7.22
N TYR A 7 6.43 3.17 7.97
CA TYR A 7 5.24 2.42 8.35
C TYR A 7 4.44 1.93 7.12
N LEU A 8 4.23 2.79 6.13
CA LEU A 8 3.48 2.40 4.93
C LEU A 8 4.26 1.40 4.07
N VAL A 9 5.59 1.53 3.99
CA VAL A 9 6.45 0.53 3.35
C VAL A 9 6.31 -0.83 4.04
N ASP A 10 6.34 -0.87 5.37
CA ASP A 10 6.18 -2.11 6.12
C ASP A 10 4.78 -2.73 5.96
N VAL A 11 3.75 -1.89 5.93
CA VAL A 11 2.37 -2.33 5.65
C VAL A 11 2.28 -3.00 4.28
N VAL A 12 2.83 -2.39 3.22
CA VAL A 12 2.76 -2.94 1.87
C VAL A 12 3.59 -4.22 1.73
N LYS A 13 4.78 -4.28 2.34
CA LYS A 13 5.59 -5.51 2.40
C LYS A 13 4.83 -6.65 3.06
N LYS A 14 4.21 -6.38 4.22
CA LYS A 14 3.45 -7.40 4.94
C LYS A 14 2.17 -7.80 4.19
N ALA A 15 1.50 -6.86 3.54
CA ALA A 15 0.35 -7.14 2.69
C ALA A 15 0.70 -8.11 1.55
N SER A 16 1.84 -7.87 0.88
CA SER A 16 2.34 -8.72 -0.20
C SER A 16 2.63 -10.14 0.28
N GLU A 17 3.26 -10.28 1.45
CA GLU A 17 3.54 -11.59 2.07
C GLU A 17 2.24 -12.34 2.42
N LEU A 18 1.29 -11.68 3.08
CA LEU A 18 0.00 -12.27 3.47
C LEU A 18 -0.86 -12.70 2.28
N ALA A 19 -0.73 -11.98 1.17
CA ALA A 19 -1.41 -12.28 -0.09
C ALA A 19 -0.66 -13.30 -0.97
N ASN A 20 0.45 -13.88 -0.47
CA ASN A 20 1.26 -14.84 -1.21
C ASN A 20 1.72 -14.29 -2.57
N MET A 21 2.20 -13.03 -2.58
CA MET A 21 2.75 -12.36 -3.74
C MET A 21 4.28 -12.38 -3.69
N THR A 22 4.92 -12.59 -4.85
CA THR A 22 6.38 -12.48 -4.97
C THR A 22 6.78 -11.02 -5.12
N LEU A 23 7.35 -10.44 -4.07
CA LEU A 23 7.80 -9.05 -4.04
C LEU A 23 9.15 -8.88 -4.74
N LEU A 24 9.22 -7.95 -5.70
CA LEU A 24 10.43 -7.62 -6.46
C LEU A 24 11.12 -6.37 -5.90
N GLU A 25 10.36 -5.30 -5.67
CA GLU A 25 10.89 -4.03 -5.19
C GLU A 25 9.82 -3.25 -4.43
N VAL A 26 10.23 -2.42 -3.48
CA VAL A 26 9.36 -1.41 -2.87
C VAL A 26 10.06 -0.06 -2.93
N LYS A 27 9.36 0.95 -3.44
CA LYS A 27 9.79 2.34 -3.39
C LYS A 27 8.74 3.19 -2.71
N SER A 28 9.22 4.22 -2.02
CA SER A 28 8.39 5.21 -1.39
C SER A 28 8.91 6.61 -1.67
N TRP A 29 7.99 7.56 -1.62
CA TRP A 29 8.28 8.98 -1.76
C TRP A 29 7.43 9.75 -0.78
N ARG A 30 8.09 10.56 0.06
CA ARG A 30 7.41 11.58 0.85
C ARG A 30 7.12 12.80 -0.02
N LEU A 31 5.86 13.19 -0.05
CA LEU A 31 5.39 14.37 -0.77
C LEU A 31 5.17 15.50 0.23
N SER A 32 5.96 16.57 0.10
CA SER A 32 5.96 17.73 1.00
C SER A 32 5.19 18.95 0.45
N GLU A 33 4.47 18.79 -0.66
CA GLU A 33 3.63 19.84 -1.26
C GLU A 33 2.39 20.15 -0.40
N GLU A 34 1.57 21.15 -0.79
CA GLU A 34 0.44 21.68 0.00
C GLU A 34 -0.50 20.62 0.61
N LYS A 35 -0.65 19.47 -0.04
CA LYS A 35 -1.56 18.41 0.40
C LYS A 35 -0.90 17.43 1.38
N GLY A 36 0.44 17.32 1.33
CA GLY A 36 1.26 16.36 2.07
C GLY A 36 0.94 14.89 1.80
N GLY A 37 1.87 13.99 2.10
CA GLY A 37 1.58 12.55 2.11
C GLY A 37 2.74 11.66 1.74
N VAL A 38 2.41 10.42 1.42
CA VAL A 38 3.37 9.39 1.02
C VAL A 38 2.76 8.60 -0.14
N SER A 39 3.59 8.37 -1.16
CA SER A 39 3.33 7.37 -2.20
C SER A 39 4.21 6.16 -1.93
N VAL A 40 3.63 4.96 -1.93
CA VAL A 40 4.36 3.68 -1.85
C VAL A 40 3.93 2.82 -3.02
N ILE A 41 4.89 2.27 -3.75
CA ILE A 41 4.65 1.28 -4.80
C ILE A 41 5.48 0.04 -4.46
N ALA A 42 4.82 -1.10 -4.32
CA ALA A 42 5.44 -2.41 -4.32
C ALA A 42 5.22 -3.07 -5.69
N LEU A 43 6.33 -3.34 -6.35
CA LEU A 43 6.34 -4.15 -7.55
C LEU A 43 6.33 -5.62 -7.14
N VAL A 44 5.32 -6.36 -7.60
CA VAL A 44 5.24 -7.81 -7.47
C VAL A 44 5.33 -8.42 -8.87
N VAL A 45 5.62 -9.72 -8.96
CA VAL A 45 5.61 -10.42 -10.25
C VAL A 45 4.30 -10.17 -10.98
N GLU A 46 4.39 -9.64 -12.20
CA GLU A 46 3.28 -9.34 -13.13
C GLU A 46 2.25 -8.28 -12.67
N SER A 47 2.48 -7.54 -11.58
CA SER A 47 1.50 -6.54 -11.10
C SER A 47 2.07 -5.56 -10.07
N HIS A 48 1.25 -5.01 -9.16
CA HIS A 48 1.70 -4.08 -8.11
C HIS A 48 0.70 -3.90 -6.96
N ILE A 49 1.21 -3.42 -5.82
CA ILE A 49 0.41 -2.74 -4.79
C ILE A 49 0.83 -1.27 -4.75
N ALA A 50 -0.13 -0.35 -4.77
CA ALA A 50 0.13 1.08 -4.62
C ALA A 50 -0.71 1.69 -3.49
N ILE A 51 -0.10 2.57 -2.70
CA ILE A 51 -0.78 3.42 -1.72
C ILE A 51 -0.38 4.87 -1.97
N HIS A 52 -1.36 5.76 -2.11
CA HIS A 52 -1.13 7.20 -2.13
C HIS A 52 -1.95 7.86 -1.04
N THR A 53 -1.31 8.64 -0.18
CA THR A 53 -1.99 9.34 0.91
C THR A 53 -2.01 10.85 0.69
N TRP A 54 -3.11 11.47 1.13
CA TRP A 54 -3.27 12.91 1.21
C TRP A 54 -3.70 13.28 2.63
N VAL A 55 -2.72 13.61 3.46
CA VAL A 55 -2.89 13.70 4.93
C VAL A 55 -3.87 14.81 5.29
N ASN A 56 -3.79 15.95 4.62
CA ASN A 56 -4.67 17.11 4.87
C ASN A 56 -6.15 16.80 4.53
N TYR A 57 -6.38 15.86 3.61
CA TYR A 57 -7.71 15.41 3.23
C TYR A 57 -8.18 14.17 4.01
N ARG A 58 -7.31 13.60 4.86
CA ARG A 58 -7.54 12.30 5.53
C ARG A 58 -7.99 11.22 4.54
N TYR A 59 -7.35 11.20 3.38
CA TYR A 59 -7.72 10.35 2.25
C TYR A 59 -6.53 9.51 1.82
N ALA A 60 -6.80 8.31 1.32
CA ALA A 60 -5.82 7.46 0.67
C ALA A 60 -6.47 6.69 -0.48
N THR A 61 -5.74 6.51 -1.57
CA THR A 61 -6.06 5.49 -2.58
C THR A 61 -5.20 4.26 -2.33
N VAL A 62 -5.79 3.09 -2.59
CA VAL A 62 -5.13 1.81 -2.45
C VAL A 62 -5.49 0.97 -3.67
N ASP A 63 -4.46 0.52 -4.38
CA ASP A 63 -4.57 -0.37 -5.52
C ASP A 63 -3.86 -1.67 -5.15
N VAL A 64 -4.58 -2.79 -5.22
CA VAL A 64 -4.01 -4.12 -5.04
C VAL A 64 -4.28 -4.91 -6.30
N TYR A 65 -3.25 -5.04 -7.12
CA TYR A 65 -3.32 -5.76 -8.38
C TYR A 65 -2.33 -6.94 -8.32
N THR A 66 -2.79 -8.11 -8.74
CA THR A 66 -1.99 -9.34 -8.74
C THR A 66 -2.42 -10.26 -9.86
N CYS A 67 -1.53 -11.19 -10.23
CA CYS A 67 -1.75 -12.24 -11.22
C CYS A 67 -1.50 -13.62 -10.57
N GLY A 68 -2.21 -14.63 -11.06
CA GLY A 68 -2.01 -16.03 -10.66
C GLY A 68 -2.98 -16.53 -9.59
N GLU A 69 -3.35 -17.80 -9.69
CA GLU A 69 -4.37 -18.45 -8.84
C GLU A 69 -3.97 -18.58 -7.36
N LYS A 70 -2.68 -18.43 -7.05
CA LYS A 70 -2.14 -18.61 -5.70
C LYS A 70 -2.07 -17.30 -4.90
N SER A 71 -2.26 -16.15 -5.54
CA SER A 71 -2.21 -14.85 -4.87
C SER A 71 -3.62 -14.38 -4.50
N ASP A 72 -3.74 -13.75 -3.33
CA ASP A 72 -5.02 -13.34 -2.75
C ASP A 72 -5.04 -11.82 -2.53
N PRO A 73 -5.52 -11.03 -3.51
CA PRO A 73 -5.54 -9.57 -3.40
C PRO A 73 -6.44 -9.08 -2.26
N TRP A 74 -7.46 -9.84 -1.88
CA TRP A 74 -8.35 -9.46 -0.77
C TRP A 74 -7.63 -9.52 0.57
N LYS A 75 -6.73 -10.48 0.79
CA LYS A 75 -5.91 -10.49 2.02
C LYS A 75 -5.02 -9.26 2.13
N ALA A 76 -4.35 -8.87 1.04
CA ALA A 76 -3.55 -7.65 1.00
C ALA A 76 -4.41 -6.41 1.25
N PHE A 77 -5.52 -6.27 0.53
CA PHE A 77 -6.41 -5.12 0.65
C PHE A 77 -6.99 -5.00 2.07
N ASN A 78 -7.54 -6.08 2.62
CA ASN A 78 -8.14 -6.08 3.95
C ASN A 78 -7.11 -5.74 5.03
N TYR A 79 -5.89 -6.28 4.92
CA TYR A 79 -4.80 -5.92 5.82
C TYR A 79 -4.44 -4.43 5.74
N ILE A 80 -4.32 -3.88 4.52
CA ILE A 80 -4.03 -2.45 4.33
C ILE A 80 -5.15 -1.59 4.96
N VAL A 81 -6.42 -1.92 4.71
CA VAL A 81 -7.58 -1.22 5.28
C VAL A 81 -7.57 -1.28 6.81
N GLU A 82 -7.27 -2.43 7.41
CA GLU A 82 -7.14 -2.59 8.87
C GLU A 82 -6.05 -1.66 9.44
N LYS A 83 -4.92 -1.51 8.75
CA LYS A 83 -3.80 -0.65 9.20
C LYS A 83 -4.05 0.83 8.96
N LEU A 84 -4.76 1.19 7.89
CA LEU A 84 -5.09 2.59 7.59
C LEU A 84 -6.31 3.10 8.38
N ARG A 85 -7.19 2.22 8.84
CA ARG A 85 -8.38 2.53 9.65
C ARG A 85 -9.23 3.67 9.05
N PRO A 86 -9.69 3.57 7.79
CA PRO A 86 -10.57 4.59 7.21
C PRO A 86 -11.87 4.67 8.01
N LYS A 87 -12.50 5.84 8.01
CA LYS A 87 -13.87 5.98 8.54
C LYS A 87 -14.85 5.40 7.53
N THR A 88 -15.85 4.67 8.03
CA THR A 88 -17.02 4.20 7.28
C THR A 88 -17.96 5.35 6.97
#